data_AF-A0A3N5GR42-F1
#
_entry.id   AF-A0A3N5GR42-F1
#
_cell.length_a   1.000
_cell.length_b   1.000
_cell.length_c   1.000
_cell.angle_alpha   90.00
_cell.angle_beta   90.00
_cell.angle_gamma   90.00
#
_symmetry.space_group_name_H-M   'P 1'
#
loop_
_entity.id
_entity.type
_entity.pdbx_description
1 polymer ?
#
loop_
_entity_poly.entity_id
_entity_poly.type
_entity_poly.pdbx_seq_one_letter_code
_entity_poly.pdbx_strand_id
1 'polypeptide(L)' 'MLVNRRRRGVQAGSRRVLPVAALALLVVAGAHLALDAAVRPPRLDYQISTLDNGLTVVMLEDHSTPIVHLQL' A
#
# COMPACT_ATOMS: atom_id res chain seq x y z
N MET A 1 -27.90 -33.27 -54.62
CA MET A 1 -26.95 -33.28 -53.49
C MET A 1 -25.94 -32.15 -53.70
N LEU A 2 -26.10 -30.99 -53.05
CA LEU A 2 -25.08 -29.93 -53.06
C LEU A 2 -25.09 -29.23 -51.69
N VAL A 3 -24.11 -29.59 -50.86
CA VAL A 3 -23.88 -29.03 -49.54
C VAL A 3 -23.04 -27.77 -49.70
N ASN A 4 -23.65 -26.61 -49.47
CA ASN A 4 -23.00 -25.31 -49.43
C ASN A 4 -22.46 -25.06 -48.02
N ARG A 5 -21.14 -25.22 -47.80
CA ARG A 5 -20.47 -24.83 -46.55
C ARG A 5 -19.63 -23.59 -46.78
N ARG A 6 -20.19 -22.41 -46.49
CA ARG A 6 -19.40 -21.19 -46.28
C ARG A 6 -18.70 -21.27 -44.92
N ARG A 7 -17.39 -21.55 -44.91
CA ARG A 7 -16.54 -21.23 -43.75
C ARG A 7 -16.15 -19.76 -43.83
N ARG A 8 -16.80 -18.92 -43.03
CA ARG A 8 -16.35 -17.54 -42.76
C ARG A 8 -15.08 -17.62 -41.92
N GLY A 9 -13.94 -17.27 -42.51
CA GLY A 9 -12.72 -16.94 -41.79
C GLY A 9 -12.94 -15.65 -41.00
N VAL A 10 -13.38 -15.78 -39.75
CA VAL A 10 -13.06 -14.81 -38.71
C VAL A 10 -11.58 -15.03 -38.37
N GLN A 11 -10.86 -13.97 -37.97
CA GLN A 11 -9.43 -13.94 -37.59
C GLN A 11 -8.48 -13.42 -38.67
N ALA A 12 -8.62 -12.16 -39.09
CA ALA A 12 -7.52 -11.41 -39.68
C ALA A 12 -7.49 -10.00 -39.07
N GLY A 13 -6.46 -9.68 -38.28
CA GLY A 13 -6.07 -8.29 -38.04
C GLY A 13 -5.88 -7.79 -36.60
N SER A 14 -5.94 -8.63 -35.56
CA SER A 14 -5.69 -8.19 -34.17
C SER A 14 -4.21 -8.29 -33.75
N ARG A 15 -3.25 -8.02 -34.65
CA ARG A 15 -1.82 -8.18 -34.34
C ARG A 15 -1.20 -6.99 -33.58
N ARG A 16 -1.82 -5.80 -33.63
CA ARG A 16 -1.32 -4.58 -32.95
C ARG A 16 -1.99 -4.28 -31.61
N VAL A 17 -3.07 -4.98 -31.28
CA VAL A 17 -3.85 -4.76 -30.05
C VAL A 17 -3.25 -5.50 -28.85
N LEU A 18 -2.63 -6.65 -29.11
CA LEU A 18 -1.91 -7.46 -28.12
C LEU A 18 -0.74 -6.71 -27.41
N PRO A 19 0.18 -6.01 -28.12
CA PRO A 19 1.30 -5.34 -27.45
C PRO A 19 0.87 -4.14 -26.60
N VAL A 20 -0.15 -3.39 -27.02
CA VAL A 20 -0.66 -2.22 -26.29
C VAL A 20 -1.36 -2.65 -25.00
N ALA A 21 -2.17 -3.71 -25.06
CA ALA A 21 -2.83 -4.26 -23.88
C ALA A 21 -1.81 -4.82 -22.86
N ALA A 22 -0.75 -5.48 -23.34
CA ALA A 22 0.31 -5.99 -22.47
C ALA A 22 1.11 -4.87 -21.79
N LEU A 23 1.41 -3.79 -22.50
CA LEU A 23 2.09 -2.62 -21.95
C LEU A 23 1.23 -1.91 -20.89
N ALA A 24 -0.07 -1.75 -21.15
CA ALA A 24 -0.99 -1.16 -20.19
C ALA A 24 -1.09 -2.01 -18.90
N LEU A 25 -1.13 -3.34 -19.03
CA LEU A 25 -1.10 -4.27 -17.90
C LEU A 25 0.19 -4.16 -17.09
N LEU A 26 1.34 -4.03 -17.76
CA LEU A 26 2.64 -3.81 -17.11
C LEU A 26 2.70 -2.48 -16.35
N VAL A 27 2.18 -1.40 -16.93
CA VAL A 27 2.13 -0.08 -16.28
C VAL A 27 1.22 -0.11 -15.04
N VAL A 28 0.04 -0.73 -15.14
CA VAL A 28 -0.88 -0.87 -14.00
C VAL A 28 -0.26 -1.73 -12.91
N ALA A 29 0.30 -2.90 -13.26
CA ALA A 29 0.96 -3.79 -12.30
C ALA A 29 2.16 -3.12 -11.62
N GLY A 30 2.96 -2.34 -12.35
CA GLY A 30 4.08 -1.58 -11.80
C GLY A 30 3.65 -0.46 -10.84
N ALA A 31 2.55 0.23 -11.13
CA ALA A 31 2.00 1.26 -10.25
C ALA A 31 1.50 0.70 -8.91
N HIS A 32 1.03 -0.55 -8.87
CA HIS A 32 0.59 -1.20 -7.63
C HIS A 32 1.74 -1.52 -6.66
N LEU A 33 2.97 -1.71 -7.17
CA LEU A 33 4.13 -2.05 -6.33
C LEU A 33 4.71 -0.85 -5.57
N ALA A 34 4.39 0.38 -5.98
CA ALA A 34 4.95 1.61 -5.42
C ALA A 34 4.17 2.17 -4.21
N LEU A 35 3.08 1.51 -3.79
CA LEU A 35 2.11 2.11 -2.85
C LEU A 35 2.36 1.82 -1.37
N ASP A 36 3.29 0.93 -1.00
CA ASP A 36 3.32 0.41 0.38
C ASP A 36 4.72 0.32 1.01
N ALA A 37 5.36 1.47 1.22
CA ALA A 37 6.55 1.57 2.07
C ALA A 37 6.49 2.77 3.02
N ALA A 38 5.30 3.11 3.52
CA ALA A 38 5.19 4.05 4.63
C ALA A 38 5.63 3.35 5.93
N VAL A 39 6.95 3.36 6.20
CA VAL A 39 7.49 2.96 7.51
C VAL A 39 7.05 3.99 8.52
N ARG A 40 5.98 3.68 9.25
CA ARG A 40 5.54 4.51 10.37
C ARG A 40 6.60 4.42 11.46
N PRO A 41 6.97 5.53 12.10
CA PRO A 41 7.76 5.46 13.32
C PRO A 41 7.08 4.49 14.29
N PRO A 42 7.86 3.65 14.99
CA PRO A 42 7.32 2.85 16.08
C PRO A 42 6.50 3.74 17.00
N ARG A 43 5.30 3.29 17.37
CA ARG A 43 4.51 4.01 18.36
C ARG A 43 5.33 4.09 19.65
N LEU A 44 5.38 5.30 20.22
CA LEU A 44 5.85 5.48 21.58
C LEU A 44 4.69 5.14 22.50
N ASP A 45 4.89 4.16 23.38
CA ASP A 45 3.88 3.72 24.36
C ASP A 45 3.96 4.58 25.62
N TYR A 46 3.56 5.85 25.49
CA TYR A 46 3.50 6.79 26.60
C TYR A 46 2.09 6.86 27.18
N GLN A 47 2.02 7.20 28.47
CA GLN A 47 0.78 7.48 29.18
C GLN A 47 0.60 8.99 29.29
N ILE A 48 -0.63 9.45 29.07
CA ILE A 48 -1.03 10.84 29.34
C ILE A 48 -2.01 10.82 30.51
N SER A 49 -1.76 11.64 31.52
CA SER A 49 -2.72 11.88 32.59
C SER A 49 -2.85 13.39 32.86
N THR A 50 -4.05 13.80 33.23
CA THR A 50 -4.31 15.14 33.76
C THR A 50 -4.45 15.02 35.27
N LEU A 51 -3.67 15.80 36.00
CA LEU A 51 -3.70 15.85 37.46
C LEU A 51 -4.87 16.72 37.93
N ASP A 52 -5.27 16.58 39.20
CA ASP A 52 -6.40 17.33 39.78
C ASP A 52 -6.22 18.86 39.74
N ASN A 53 -4.96 19.32 39.66
CA ASN A 53 -4.61 20.72 39.51
C ASN A 53 -4.62 21.22 38.05
N GLY A 54 -5.01 20.38 37.09
CA GLY A 54 -5.10 20.70 35.67
C GLY A 54 -3.80 20.53 34.86
N LEU A 55 -2.69 20.13 35.49
CA LEU A 55 -1.44 19.87 34.76
C LEU A 55 -1.53 18.57 33.95
N THR A 56 -0.89 18.55 32.78
CA THR A 56 -0.77 17.35 31.96
C THR A 56 0.60 16.72 32.14
N VAL A 57 0.62 15.43 32.46
CA VAL A 57 1.83 14.63 32.55
C VAL A 57 1.88 13.69 31.35
N VAL A 58 3.04 13.65 30.69
CA VAL A 58 3.36 12.68 29.64
C VAL A 58 4.48 11.81 30.18
N MET A 59 4.21 10.51 30.34
CA MET A 59 5.15 9.56 30.95
C MET A 59 5.46 8.43 29.98
N LEU A 60 6.74 8.23 29.70
CA LEU A 60 7.27 7.07 28.98
C LEU A 60 8.06 6.24 29.98
N GLU A 61 7.58 5.04 30.29
CA GLU A 61 8.24 4.14 31.23
C GLU A 61 9.15 3.16 30.47
N ASP A 62 10.44 3.15 30.84
CA ASP A 62 11.44 2.24 30.29
C ASP A 62 12.30 1.67 31.43
N HIS A 63 12.28 0.35 31.60
CA HIS A 63 13.03 -0.37 32.64
C HIS A 63 14.37 -0.92 32.14
N SER A 64 14.81 -0.53 30.94
CA SER A 64 16.08 -0.99 30.37
C SER A 64 17.30 -0.43 31.11
N THR A 65 17.15 0.73 31.76
CA THR A 65 18.21 1.38 32.54
C THR A 65 17.65 2.12 33.77
N PRO A 66 18.41 2.26 34.87
CA PRO A 66 17.95 2.98 36.07
C PRO A 66 18.18 4.50 35.96
N ILE A 67 17.62 5.12 34.93
CA ILE A 67 17.77 6.56 34.64
C ILE A 67 16.38 7.21 34.57
N VAL A 68 16.27 8.45 35.07
CA VAL A 68 15.05 9.27 34.96
C VAL A 68 15.37 10.59 34.26
N HIS A 69 14.56 10.94 33.27
CA HIS A 69 14.61 12.24 32.58
C HIS A 69 13.33 13.03 32.85
N LEU A 70 13.45 14.33 33.13
CA LEU A 70 12.33 15.19 33.46
C LEU A 70 12.50 16.56 32.78
N GLN A 71 11.42 17.06 32.19
CA GLN A 71 11.32 18.37 31.55
C GLN A 71 10.04 19.08 32.04
N LEU A 72 10.12 20.39 32.30
CA LEU A 72 9.00 21.24 32.73
C LEU A 72 8.73 22.36 31.73
#